data_AF-A0A976DV80-F1
#
_entry.id   AF-A0A976DV80-F1
#
_cell.length_a   1.000
_cell.length_b   1.000
_cell.length_c   1.000
_cell.angle_alpha   90.00
_cell.angle_beta   90.00
_cell.angle_gamma   90.00
#
_symmetry.space_group_name_H-M   'P 1'
#
loop_
_entity.id
_entity.type
_entity.pdbx_description
1 polymer ?
#
loop_
_entity_poly.entity_id
_entity_poly.type
_entity_poly.pdbx_seq_one_letter_code
_entity_poly.pdbx_strand_id
1 'polypeptide(L)'
;MAEFQLYDFRRIDKPLSAEERKQVESLSSHISVSSRRAVVSYSYGDFKHDEEKVVAQYFDALLYQTNWGQKKLLFRFPKDSIDTEKLEEYFVDMGRLTGYTTEIRYWETANYVLLNIEYCDDDFGDWVEETDNSLDSLLDLRTEMMSGDFSCLYAFWLKLASMEAESDDDDEPLELPAIPTGLAKPSSALKSFIDFFEVDARLVKAASSFVNPTNVSVTDVSAKIATMSDVLKNEWLTRLLEAEPLLDIKLKKYLLDSETGTIETTVSFAEIRSKL
;
A
#
# COMPACT_ATOMS: atom_id res chain seq x y z
N MET A 1 16.88 -3.54 25.30
CA MET A 1 15.91 -2.46 25.58
C MET A 1 14.60 -3.09 26.00
N ALA A 2 13.66 -2.34 26.59
CA ALA A 2 12.30 -2.85 26.78
C ALA A 2 11.66 -2.99 25.38
N GLU A 3 11.07 -4.15 25.10
CA GLU A 3 10.30 -4.39 23.88
C GLU A 3 9.14 -3.39 23.83
N PHE A 4 9.02 -2.63 22.74
CA PHE A 4 7.86 -1.78 22.47
C PHE A 4 7.28 -2.12 21.11
N GLN A 5 5.96 -2.24 21.05
CA GLN A 5 5.24 -2.46 19.81
C GLN A 5 3.91 -1.71 19.79
N LEU A 6 3.55 -1.21 18.61
CA LEU A 6 2.40 -0.36 18.37
C LEU A 6 1.54 -0.94 17.24
N TYR A 7 0.24 -0.99 17.46
CA TYR A 7 -0.77 -1.31 16.45
C TYR A 7 -1.71 -0.11 16.30
N ASP A 8 -1.78 0.50 15.11
CA ASP A 8 -2.74 1.56 14.77
C ASP A 8 -3.68 1.05 13.68
N PHE A 9 -4.92 0.77 14.05
CA PHE A 9 -5.98 0.31 13.16
C PHE A 9 -6.83 1.48 12.70
N ARG A 10 -7.16 1.55 11.40
CA ARG A 10 -7.97 2.63 10.83
C ARG A 10 -9.17 2.15 10.05
N ARG A 11 -10.25 2.90 10.19
CA ARG A 11 -11.52 2.69 9.52
C ARG A 11 -11.88 3.92 8.69
N ILE A 12 -11.92 3.72 7.38
CA ILE A 12 -11.95 4.74 6.33
C ILE A 12 -13.36 4.82 5.72
N ASP A 13 -13.89 3.70 5.21
CA ASP A 13 -15.08 3.70 4.37
C ASP A 13 -16.35 4.10 5.15
N LYS A 14 -16.50 3.56 6.38
CA LYS A 14 -17.63 3.87 7.28
C LYS A 14 -17.20 3.82 8.75
N PRO A 15 -17.65 4.72 9.63
CA PRO A 15 -17.32 4.65 11.04
C PRO A 15 -17.80 3.32 11.65
N LEU A 16 -17.05 2.82 12.63
CA LEU A 16 -17.47 1.69 13.46
C LEU A 16 -18.79 2.01 14.16
N SER A 17 -19.73 1.06 14.08
CA SER A 17 -20.96 1.08 14.86
C SER A 17 -20.67 0.93 16.37
N ALA A 18 -21.65 1.27 17.20
CA ALA A 18 -21.50 1.13 18.66
C ALA A 18 -21.23 -0.32 19.08
N GLU A 19 -21.80 -1.30 18.38
CA GLU A 19 -21.58 -2.72 18.64
C GLU A 19 -20.17 -3.16 18.21
N GLU A 20 -19.73 -2.79 17.01
CA GLU A 20 -18.35 -3.06 16.55
C GLU A 20 -17.32 -2.42 17.49
N ARG A 21 -17.55 -1.19 17.97
CA ARG A 21 -16.66 -0.53 18.94
C ARG A 21 -16.52 -1.34 20.23
N LYS A 22 -17.64 -1.81 20.79
CA LYS A 22 -17.63 -2.64 22.01
C LYS A 22 -16.90 -3.97 21.80
N GLN A 23 -17.02 -4.56 20.61
CA GLN A 23 -16.29 -5.78 20.26
C GLN A 23 -14.78 -5.50 20.15
N VAL A 24 -14.38 -4.41 19.50
CA VAL A 24 -12.97 -3.99 19.42
C VAL A 24 -12.39 -3.66 20.80
N GLU A 25 -13.14 -2.95 21.66
CA GLU A 25 -12.75 -2.66 23.05
C GLU A 25 -12.50 -3.93 23.88
N SER A 26 -13.09 -5.07 23.49
CA SER A 26 -12.87 -6.35 24.16
C SER A 26 -11.61 -7.10 23.70
N LEU A 27 -10.96 -6.67 22.61
CA LEU A 27 -9.76 -7.32 22.06
C LEU A 27 -8.51 -7.09 22.93
N SER A 28 -8.47 -6.02 23.71
CA SER A 28 -7.38 -5.74 24.64
C SER A 28 -7.81 -4.74 25.71
N SER A 29 -7.32 -4.91 26.94
CA SER A 29 -7.50 -3.92 28.01
C SER A 29 -6.74 -2.61 27.79
N HIS A 30 -5.78 -2.61 26.86
CA HIS A 30 -4.92 -1.45 26.55
C HIS A 30 -5.37 -0.70 25.30
N ILE A 31 -6.41 -1.17 24.60
CA ILE A 31 -6.84 -0.57 23.34
C ILE A 31 -7.67 0.69 23.57
N SER A 32 -7.29 1.76 22.88
CA SER A 32 -8.04 3.01 22.81
C SER A 32 -8.84 3.04 21.52
N VAL A 33 -10.18 3.06 21.63
CA VAL A 33 -11.09 2.91 20.48
C VAL A 33 -11.93 4.17 20.27
N SER A 34 -11.95 4.63 19.02
CA SER A 34 -12.84 5.67 18.51
C SER A 34 -13.70 5.11 17.37
N SER A 35 -14.53 5.94 16.75
CA SER A 35 -15.35 5.50 15.60
C SER A 35 -14.51 5.20 14.35
N ARG A 36 -13.26 5.66 14.26
CA ARG A 36 -12.43 5.53 13.03
C ARG A 36 -11.01 5.01 13.27
N ARG A 37 -10.65 4.81 14.54
CA ARG A 37 -9.29 4.44 14.95
C ARG A 37 -9.36 3.54 16.17
N ALA A 38 -8.53 2.51 16.20
CA ALA A 38 -8.20 1.81 17.42
C ALA A 38 -6.68 1.70 17.55
N VAL A 39 -6.12 2.05 18.70
CA VAL A 39 -4.67 1.98 18.94
C VAL A 39 -4.40 1.15 20.18
N VAL A 40 -3.40 0.28 20.11
CA VAL A 40 -2.88 -0.43 21.26
C VAL A 40 -1.37 -0.51 21.19
N SER A 41 -0.71 -0.26 22.31
CA SER A 41 0.74 -0.39 22.46
C SER A 41 1.06 -1.36 23.60
N TYR A 42 2.19 -2.07 23.47
CA TYR A 42 2.68 -2.99 24.49
C TYR A 42 4.14 -2.73 24.78
N SER A 43 4.51 -2.74 26.07
CA SER A 43 5.92 -2.74 26.52
C SER A 43 6.37 -4.10 27.09
N TYR A 44 5.47 -5.09 27.05
CA TYR A 44 5.70 -6.48 27.44
C TYR A 44 4.57 -7.35 26.88
N GLY A 45 4.92 -8.41 26.15
CA GLY A 45 3.97 -9.30 25.47
C GLY A 45 3.27 -8.65 24.26
N ASP A 46 2.42 -9.44 23.59
CA ASP A 46 1.82 -9.05 22.29
C ASP A 46 0.30 -8.92 22.28
N PHE A 47 -0.19 -8.30 21.21
CA PHE A 47 -1.59 -8.38 20.83
C PHE A 47 -2.00 -9.84 20.58
N LYS A 48 -3.03 -10.31 21.29
CA LYS A 48 -3.38 -11.74 21.34
C LYS A 48 -4.28 -12.22 20.22
N HIS A 49 -4.63 -11.34 19.29
CA HIS A 49 -5.51 -11.64 18.18
C HIS A 49 -4.76 -11.54 16.86
N ASP A 50 -5.22 -12.32 15.90
CA ASP A 50 -4.75 -12.26 14.52
C ASP A 50 -5.16 -10.92 13.90
N GLU A 51 -4.16 -10.09 13.64
CA GLU A 51 -4.31 -8.73 13.14
C GLU A 51 -4.94 -8.67 11.74
N GLU A 52 -4.64 -9.65 10.87
CA GLU A 52 -5.23 -9.76 9.54
C GLU A 52 -6.72 -10.02 9.63
N LYS A 53 -7.14 -10.92 10.54
CA LYS A 53 -8.56 -11.18 10.80
C LYS A 53 -9.27 -9.97 11.41
N VAL A 54 -8.61 -9.26 12.34
CA VAL A 54 -9.16 -8.04 12.94
C VAL A 54 -9.37 -6.96 11.88
N VAL A 55 -8.40 -6.76 10.96
CA VAL A 55 -8.55 -5.85 9.84
C VAL A 55 -9.67 -6.30 8.92
N ALA A 56 -9.68 -7.57 8.48
CA ALA A 56 -10.72 -8.09 7.59
C ALA A 56 -12.14 -7.89 8.14
N GLN A 57 -12.30 -7.98 9.46
CA GLN A 57 -13.60 -7.87 10.13
C GLN A 57 -14.02 -6.42 10.41
N TYR A 58 -13.12 -5.56 10.92
CA TYR A 58 -13.50 -4.27 11.50
C TYR A 58 -12.86 -3.05 10.84
N PHE A 59 -11.69 -3.19 10.23
CA PHE A 59 -10.87 -2.05 9.79
C PHE A 59 -10.56 -2.08 8.30
N ASP A 60 -9.94 -1.02 7.79
CA ASP A 60 -9.56 -0.87 6.39
C ASP A 60 -8.04 -0.76 6.22
N ALA A 61 -7.34 -0.44 7.30
CA ALA A 61 -5.89 -0.40 7.34
C ALA A 61 -5.35 -0.74 8.74
N LEU A 62 -4.11 -1.21 8.80
CA LEU A 62 -3.32 -1.38 10.01
C LEU A 62 -1.88 -0.95 9.71
N LEU A 63 -1.30 -0.20 10.65
CA LEU A 63 0.13 -0.01 10.79
C LEU A 63 0.58 -0.73 12.05
N TYR A 64 1.58 -1.59 11.91
CA TYR A 64 2.26 -2.23 13.02
C TYR A 64 3.75 -1.89 12.95
N GLN A 65 4.33 -1.51 14.09
CA GLN A 65 5.75 -1.22 14.19
C GLN A 65 6.31 -1.56 15.57
N THR A 66 7.58 -1.95 15.61
CA THR A 66 8.29 -2.32 16.83
C THR A 66 9.61 -1.55 16.95
N ASN A 67 10.12 -1.41 18.16
CA ASN A 67 11.44 -0.81 18.40
C ASN A 67 12.61 -1.78 18.15
N TRP A 68 12.34 -2.94 17.55
CA TRP A 68 13.34 -3.90 17.05
C TRP A 68 13.23 -4.09 15.53
N GLY A 69 12.63 -3.12 14.84
CA GLY A 69 12.72 -2.99 13.37
C GLY A 69 11.64 -3.70 12.56
N GLN A 70 10.68 -4.38 13.19
CA GLN A 70 9.54 -4.93 12.45
C GLN A 70 8.55 -3.82 12.10
N LYS A 71 8.20 -3.72 10.82
CA LYS A 71 7.28 -2.74 10.25
C LYS A 71 6.30 -3.45 9.33
N LYS A 72 5.02 -3.12 9.45
CA LYS A 72 3.95 -3.73 8.68
C LYS A 72 2.88 -2.71 8.34
N LEU A 73 2.46 -2.72 7.08
CA LEU A 73 1.34 -1.95 6.58
C LEU A 73 0.37 -2.92 5.89
N LEU A 74 -0.84 -3.01 6.40
CA LEU A 74 -1.88 -3.88 5.88
C LEU A 74 -3.06 -3.02 5.42
N PHE A 75 -3.49 -3.19 4.17
CA PHE A 75 -4.69 -2.55 3.62
C PHE A 75 -5.76 -3.57 3.25
N ARG A 76 -7.02 -3.17 3.40
CA ARG A 76 -8.19 -3.92 2.95
C ARG A 76 -8.96 -3.13 1.90
N PHE A 77 -9.20 -3.75 0.77
CA PHE A 77 -9.91 -3.19 -0.37
C PHE A 77 -11.22 -3.95 -0.63
N PRO A 78 -12.30 -3.30 -1.05
CA PRO A 78 -13.42 -3.99 -1.70
C PRO A 78 -12.94 -4.79 -2.92
N LYS A 79 -13.52 -5.98 -3.13
CA LYS A 79 -13.08 -6.96 -4.14
C LYS A 79 -12.73 -6.36 -5.51
N ASP A 80 -13.61 -5.52 -6.04
CA ASP A 80 -13.49 -5.00 -7.42
C ASP A 80 -12.85 -3.60 -7.49
N SER A 81 -12.26 -3.14 -6.38
CA SER A 81 -11.73 -1.77 -6.28
C SER A 81 -10.22 -1.66 -6.47
N ILE A 82 -9.53 -2.78 -6.60
CA ILE A 82 -8.08 -2.86 -6.84
C ILE A 82 -7.83 -3.88 -7.94
N ASP A 83 -6.76 -3.66 -8.71
CA ASP A 83 -6.35 -4.54 -9.79
C ASP A 83 -5.41 -5.64 -9.23
N THR A 84 -5.92 -6.86 -9.07
CA THR A 84 -5.15 -7.96 -8.47
C THR A 84 -4.12 -8.54 -9.44
N GLU A 85 -4.35 -8.45 -10.75
CA GLU A 85 -3.33 -8.83 -11.75
C GLU A 85 -2.11 -7.92 -11.62
N LYS A 86 -2.33 -6.62 -11.38
CA LYS A 86 -1.24 -5.68 -11.09
C LYS A 86 -0.58 -5.91 -9.73
N LEU A 87 -1.31 -6.37 -8.71
CA LEU A 87 -0.71 -6.71 -7.42
C LEU A 87 0.22 -7.92 -7.50
N GLU A 88 -0.12 -8.91 -8.34
CA GLU A 88 0.71 -10.10 -8.55
C GLU A 88 2.12 -9.76 -9.04
N GLU A 89 2.26 -8.72 -9.88
CA GLU A 89 3.58 -8.23 -10.34
C GLU A 89 4.50 -7.78 -9.20
N TYR A 90 3.95 -7.47 -8.03
CA TYR A 90 4.69 -7.04 -6.85
C TYR A 90 4.79 -8.10 -5.77
N PHE A 91 4.25 -9.31 -5.97
CA PHE A 91 4.36 -10.37 -4.97
C PHE A 91 5.83 -10.78 -4.78
N VAL A 92 6.33 -10.66 -3.55
CA VAL A 92 7.72 -10.98 -3.21
C VAL A 92 7.75 -11.55 -1.78
N ASP A 93 8.49 -12.64 -1.57
CA ASP A 93 8.82 -13.21 -0.26
C ASP A 93 10.34 -13.36 -0.13
N MET A 94 10.97 -12.46 0.62
CA MET A 94 12.41 -12.46 0.93
C MET A 94 12.70 -13.09 2.29
N GLY A 95 11.76 -13.85 2.86
CA GLY A 95 11.91 -14.37 4.22
C GLY A 95 13.06 -15.36 4.38
N ARG A 96 13.39 -16.09 3.30
CA ARG A 96 14.58 -16.96 3.28
C ARG A 96 15.88 -16.17 3.33
N LEU A 97 15.97 -15.10 2.54
CA LEU A 97 17.17 -14.27 2.47
C LEU A 97 17.42 -13.52 3.78
N THR A 98 16.36 -12.94 4.34
CA THR A 98 16.46 -12.08 5.53
C THR A 98 16.41 -12.86 6.85
N GLY A 99 15.88 -14.08 6.86
CA GLY A 99 15.63 -14.84 8.09
C GLY A 99 14.42 -14.35 8.90
N TYR A 100 13.72 -13.32 8.43
CA TYR A 100 12.57 -12.69 9.06
C TYR A 100 11.45 -12.48 8.03
N THR A 101 10.24 -12.13 8.47
CA THR A 101 9.17 -11.80 7.52
C THR A 101 9.50 -10.52 6.76
N THR A 102 9.82 -10.65 5.47
CA THR A 102 10.03 -9.53 4.55
C THR A 102 9.32 -9.86 3.24
N GLU A 103 8.14 -9.26 3.03
CA GLU A 103 7.26 -9.63 1.92
C GLU A 103 6.35 -8.48 1.44
N ILE A 104 5.93 -8.60 0.19
CA ILE A 104 4.68 -8.02 -0.32
C ILE A 104 3.78 -9.20 -0.65
N ARG A 105 2.65 -9.30 0.05
CA ARG A 105 1.70 -10.39 -0.14
C ARG A 105 0.28 -9.86 -0.22
N TYR A 106 -0.54 -10.42 -1.09
CA TYR A 106 -1.98 -10.18 -1.05
C TYR A 106 -2.76 -11.50 -1.06
N TRP A 107 -4.02 -11.43 -0.64
CA TRP A 107 -4.95 -12.52 -0.76
C TRP A 107 -6.37 -12.02 -0.87
N GLU A 108 -7.22 -12.90 -1.41
CA GLU A 108 -8.59 -12.57 -1.71
C GLU A 108 -9.57 -13.33 -0.81
N THR A 109 -10.65 -12.65 -0.47
CA THR A 109 -11.83 -13.24 0.17
C THR A 109 -13.02 -13.11 -0.79
N ALA A 110 -14.20 -13.53 -0.35
CA ALA A 110 -15.42 -13.35 -1.13
C ALA A 110 -15.77 -11.87 -1.40
N ASN A 111 -15.41 -10.97 -0.48
CA ASN A 111 -15.85 -9.56 -0.53
C ASN A 111 -14.70 -8.55 -0.63
N TYR A 112 -13.47 -8.98 -0.31
CA TYR A 112 -12.34 -8.07 -0.09
C TYR A 112 -11.03 -8.66 -0.61
N VAL A 113 -10.09 -7.78 -0.91
CA VAL A 113 -8.66 -8.07 -1.09
C VAL A 113 -7.90 -7.49 0.10
N LEU A 114 -6.97 -8.24 0.66
CA LEU A 114 -6.03 -7.75 1.68
C LEU A 114 -4.62 -7.74 1.10
N LEU A 115 -3.88 -6.67 1.38
CA LEU A 115 -2.50 -6.45 0.93
C LEU A 115 -1.62 -6.18 2.15
N ASN A 116 -0.67 -7.06 2.40
CA ASN A 116 0.35 -6.98 3.43
C ASN A 116 1.67 -6.51 2.81
N ILE A 117 2.28 -5.50 3.43
CA ILE A 117 3.65 -5.07 3.17
C ILE A 117 4.36 -5.18 4.51
N GLU A 118 5.34 -6.08 4.62
CA GLU A 118 6.02 -6.36 5.87
C GLU A 118 7.52 -6.39 5.67
N TYR A 119 8.24 -5.83 6.64
CA TYR A 119 9.68 -5.73 6.66
C TYR A 119 10.16 -5.90 8.10
N CYS A 120 11.28 -6.60 8.27
CA CYS A 120 11.95 -6.66 9.56
C CYS A 120 13.45 -6.48 9.35
N ASP A 121 14.02 -5.49 10.05
CA ASP A 121 15.45 -5.25 10.14
C ASP A 121 15.90 -5.49 11.60
N ASP A 122 16.63 -6.57 11.86
CA ASP A 122 17.06 -6.89 13.23
C ASP A 122 18.29 -6.09 13.69
N ASP A 123 18.99 -5.44 12.76
CA ASP A 123 20.20 -4.66 13.03
C ASP A 123 19.86 -3.22 13.47
N PHE A 124 18.66 -2.73 13.15
CA PHE A 124 18.23 -1.34 13.41
C PHE A 124 16.88 -1.25 14.13
N GLY A 125 16.94 -1.32 15.47
CA GLY A 125 15.83 -0.94 16.34
C GLY A 125 15.82 0.55 16.65
N ASP A 126 15.04 1.34 15.90
CA ASP A 126 14.83 2.75 16.20
C ASP A 126 13.88 2.96 17.40
N TRP A 127 13.97 4.13 18.03
CA TRP A 127 12.99 4.53 19.05
C TRP A 127 11.63 4.75 18.40
N VAL A 128 10.64 3.97 18.84
CA VAL A 128 9.25 4.11 18.40
C VAL A 128 8.45 4.83 19.49
N GLU A 129 7.96 6.03 19.19
CA GLU A 129 6.97 6.74 20.02
C GLU A 129 5.56 6.57 19.44
N GLU A 130 4.50 6.64 20.26
CA GLU A 130 3.10 6.60 19.80
C GLU A 130 2.75 7.72 18.80
N THR A 131 3.57 8.77 18.76
CA THR A 131 3.45 9.93 17.87
C THR A 131 4.32 9.87 16.61
N ASP A 132 5.32 9.00 16.58
CA ASP A 132 6.19 8.84 15.41
C ASP A 132 5.57 7.82 14.46
N ASN A 133 5.21 8.29 13.27
CA ASN A 133 4.65 7.52 12.15
C ASN A 133 3.17 7.16 12.27
N SER A 134 2.32 8.19 12.33
CA SER A 134 0.87 8.02 12.23
C SER A 134 0.48 7.39 10.89
N LEU A 135 -0.29 6.30 10.94
CA LEU A 135 -0.97 5.71 9.78
C LEU A 135 -1.76 6.76 8.96
N ASP A 136 -2.15 7.89 9.56
CA ASP A 136 -2.81 9.01 8.85
C ASP A 136 -2.05 9.48 7.61
N SER A 137 -0.72 9.55 7.65
CA SER A 137 0.08 10.01 6.50
C SER A 137 0.13 9.00 5.35
N LEU A 138 -0.22 7.73 5.61
CA LEU A 138 -0.17 6.64 4.66
C LEU A 138 -1.55 6.27 4.10
N LEU A 139 -2.65 6.78 4.68
CA LEU A 139 -4.01 6.40 4.28
C LEU A 139 -4.32 6.70 2.81
N ASP A 140 -3.76 7.77 2.25
CA ASP A 140 -4.00 8.15 0.86
C ASP A 140 -3.44 7.12 -0.14
N LEU A 141 -2.42 6.34 0.24
CA LEU A 141 -1.87 5.24 -0.58
C LEU A 141 -2.95 4.25 -0.98
N ARG A 142 -3.95 4.01 -0.11
CA ARG A 142 -5.07 3.13 -0.40
C ARG A 142 -5.85 3.65 -1.62
N THR A 143 -6.16 4.94 -1.64
CA THR A 143 -6.89 5.56 -2.76
C THR A 143 -6.05 5.69 -4.02
N GLU A 144 -4.74 5.88 -3.87
CA GLU A 144 -3.77 5.88 -4.98
C GLU A 144 -3.73 4.52 -5.69
N MET A 145 -3.57 3.43 -4.93
CA MET A 145 -3.57 2.06 -5.49
C MET A 145 -4.90 1.69 -6.14
N MET A 146 -6.03 2.06 -5.52
CA MET A 146 -7.35 1.85 -6.12
C MET A 146 -7.53 2.66 -7.42
N SER A 147 -6.83 3.78 -7.57
CA SER A 147 -6.78 4.58 -8.79
C SER A 147 -5.76 4.07 -9.82
N GLY A 148 -5.05 2.97 -9.53
CA GLY A 148 -4.04 2.36 -10.38
C GLY A 148 -2.61 2.85 -10.16
N ASP A 149 -2.35 3.67 -9.14
CA ASP A 149 -0.99 4.09 -8.80
C ASP A 149 -0.38 3.16 -7.75
N PHE A 150 0.47 2.24 -8.20
CA PHE A 150 1.20 1.28 -7.38
C PHE A 150 2.62 1.74 -7.02
N SER A 151 2.89 3.06 -7.08
CA SER A 151 4.23 3.60 -6.82
C SER A 151 4.80 3.25 -5.45
N CYS A 152 3.97 3.05 -4.42
CA CYS A 152 4.45 2.59 -3.12
C CYS A 152 4.97 1.14 -3.16
N LEU A 153 4.28 0.25 -3.87
CA LEU A 153 4.73 -1.14 -4.05
C LEU A 153 6.01 -1.19 -4.86
N TYR A 154 6.13 -0.39 -5.91
CA TYR A 154 7.37 -0.29 -6.67
C TYR A 154 8.53 0.28 -5.82
N ALA A 155 8.27 1.29 -4.99
CA ALA A 155 9.29 1.83 -4.09
C ALA A 155 9.78 0.76 -3.09
N PHE A 156 8.87 -0.02 -2.52
CA PHE A 156 9.27 -1.11 -1.63
C PHE A 156 9.97 -2.25 -2.38
N TRP A 157 9.49 -2.61 -3.58
CA TRP A 157 10.16 -3.57 -4.46
C TRP A 157 11.61 -3.16 -4.75
N LEU A 158 11.89 -1.87 -5.00
CA LEU A 158 13.25 -1.38 -5.20
C LEU A 158 14.16 -1.67 -3.98
N LYS A 159 13.63 -1.56 -2.76
CA LYS A 159 14.35 -1.92 -1.54
C LYS A 159 14.68 -3.41 -1.53
N LEU A 160 13.68 -4.26 -1.80
CA LEU A 160 13.85 -5.72 -1.83
C LEU A 160 14.85 -6.15 -2.91
N ALA A 161 14.74 -5.61 -4.13
CA ALA A 161 15.65 -5.88 -5.23
C ALA A 161 17.09 -5.42 -4.93
N SER A 162 17.27 -4.32 -4.18
CA SER A 162 18.61 -3.90 -3.76
C SER A 162 19.23 -4.87 -2.76
N MET A 163 18.44 -5.38 -1.81
CA MET A 163 18.88 -6.36 -0.83
C MET A 163 19.27 -7.69 -1.50
N GLU A 164 18.44 -8.18 -2.43
CA GLU A 164 18.75 -9.37 -3.23
C GLU A 164 20.03 -9.17 -4.05
N ALA A 165 20.18 -8.03 -4.72
CA ALA A 165 21.37 -7.75 -5.53
C ALA A 165 22.65 -7.50 -4.70
N GLU A 166 22.55 -7.48 -3.37
CA GLU A 166 23.66 -7.41 -2.42
C GLU A 166 23.92 -8.73 -1.71
N SER A 167 23.03 -9.72 -1.87
CA SER A 167 23.23 -11.05 -1.35
C SER A 167 24.15 -11.88 -2.26
N ASP A 168 24.77 -12.90 -1.67
CA ASP A 168 25.55 -13.91 -2.39
C ASP A 168 24.66 -15.11 -2.82
N ASP A 169 23.33 -14.99 -2.75
CA ASP A 169 22.42 -16.07 -3.15
C ASP A 169 22.33 -16.17 -4.68
N ASP A 170 22.36 -17.42 -5.18
CA ASP A 170 22.27 -17.75 -6.61
C ASP A 170 20.81 -17.85 -7.12
N ASP A 171 19.85 -17.27 -6.39
CA ASP A 171 18.43 -17.30 -6.77
C ASP A 171 18.17 -16.46 -8.05
N GLU A 172 17.07 -16.76 -8.75
CA GLU A 172 16.68 -15.96 -9.92
C GLU A 172 16.31 -14.54 -9.46
N PRO A 173 16.86 -13.49 -10.10
CA PRO A 173 16.63 -12.13 -9.65
C PRO A 173 15.16 -11.75 -9.79
N LEU A 174 14.68 -10.90 -8.88
CA LEU A 174 13.31 -10.38 -8.93
C LEU A 174 13.01 -9.78 -10.32
N GLU A 175 11.89 -10.21 -10.91
CA GLU A 175 11.40 -9.64 -12.16
C GLU A 175 11.03 -8.17 -11.93
N LEU A 176 11.54 -7.28 -12.80
CA LEU A 176 11.31 -5.84 -12.70
C LEU A 176 9.87 -5.49 -13.10
N PRO A 177 9.03 -4.97 -12.19
CA PRO A 177 7.70 -4.50 -12.54
C PRO A 177 7.78 -3.26 -13.43
N ALA A 178 6.70 -2.95 -14.14
CA ALA A 178 6.63 -1.71 -14.91
C ALA A 178 6.84 -0.48 -14.00
N ILE A 179 7.66 0.48 -14.45
CA ILE A 179 7.96 1.68 -13.65
C ILE A 179 6.71 2.57 -13.59
N PRO A 180 6.12 2.79 -12.40
CA PRO A 180 4.89 3.57 -12.29
C PRO A 180 5.16 5.07 -12.47
N THR A 181 4.24 5.76 -13.14
CA THR A 181 4.39 7.19 -13.46
C THR A 181 4.33 8.09 -12.22
N GLY A 182 3.73 7.61 -11.12
CA GLY A 182 3.63 8.36 -9.85
C GLY A 182 5.00 8.70 -9.24
N LEU A 183 6.06 7.94 -9.57
CA LEU A 183 7.43 8.24 -9.13
C LEU A 183 7.98 9.58 -9.64
N ALA A 184 7.50 10.07 -10.79
CA ALA A 184 7.95 11.35 -11.33
C ALA A 184 7.52 12.54 -10.46
N LYS A 185 6.38 12.40 -9.75
CA LYS A 185 5.87 13.42 -8.83
C LYS A 185 5.28 12.74 -7.59
N PRO A 186 6.12 12.31 -6.63
CA PRO A 186 5.66 11.58 -5.45
C PRO A 186 4.67 12.38 -4.62
N SER A 187 3.56 11.74 -4.25
CA SER A 187 2.57 12.29 -3.33
C SER A 187 3.15 12.45 -1.92
N SER A 188 2.41 13.13 -1.03
CA SER A 188 2.83 13.21 0.38
C SER A 188 2.86 11.82 1.02
N ALA A 189 1.88 10.99 0.70
CA ALA A 189 1.77 9.65 1.27
C ALA A 189 2.86 8.72 0.76
N LEU A 190 3.23 8.79 -0.52
CA LEU A 190 4.37 8.05 -1.06
C LEU A 190 5.69 8.46 -0.41
N LYS A 191 5.90 9.75 -0.12
CA LYS A 191 7.09 10.20 0.61
C LYS A 191 7.11 9.66 2.03
N SER A 192 5.99 9.75 2.75
CA SER A 192 5.86 9.16 4.09
C SER A 192 6.08 7.65 4.09
N PHE A 193 5.68 6.95 3.03
CA PHE A 193 5.93 5.52 2.85
C PHE A 193 7.42 5.21 2.65
N ILE A 194 8.09 5.97 1.77
CA ILE A 194 9.54 5.85 1.51
C ILE A 194 10.32 6.07 2.81
N ASP A 195 9.94 7.08 3.59
CA ASP A 195 10.56 7.37 4.89
C ASP A 195 10.28 6.24 5.90
N PHE A 196 9.02 5.79 6.01
CA PHE A 196 8.60 4.75 6.97
C PHE A 196 9.30 3.41 6.73
N PHE A 197 9.36 2.93 5.48
CA PHE A 197 10.04 1.67 5.13
C PHE A 197 11.54 1.85 4.85
N GLU A 198 12.08 3.06 5.01
CA GLU A 198 13.49 3.39 4.77
C GLU A 198 13.96 2.90 3.39
N VAL A 199 13.18 3.25 2.37
CA VAL A 199 13.54 2.99 0.97
C VAL A 199 14.59 4.02 0.55
N ASP A 200 15.67 3.59 -0.12
CA ASP A 200 16.69 4.53 -0.60
C ASP A 200 16.10 5.53 -1.61
N ALA A 201 15.95 6.78 -1.18
CA ALA A 201 15.43 7.86 -2.00
C ALA A 201 16.26 8.12 -3.27
N ARG A 202 17.56 7.76 -3.30
CA ARG A 202 18.40 7.82 -4.50
C ARG A 202 17.96 6.79 -5.52
N LEU A 203 17.61 5.59 -5.07
CA LEU A 203 17.13 4.50 -5.93
C LEU A 203 15.75 4.85 -6.52
N VAL A 204 14.85 5.39 -5.70
CA VAL A 204 13.56 5.92 -6.17
C VAL A 204 13.77 7.03 -7.21
N LYS A 205 14.70 7.95 -6.95
CA LYS A 205 15.04 9.03 -7.89
C LYS A 205 15.64 8.49 -9.19
N ALA A 206 16.52 7.50 -9.11
CA ALA A 206 17.11 6.85 -10.28
C ALA A 206 16.02 6.20 -11.16
N ALA A 207 15.10 5.45 -10.55
CA ALA A 207 13.96 4.86 -11.26
C ALA A 207 13.05 5.92 -11.90
N SER A 208 12.76 7.01 -11.17
CA SER A 208 11.94 8.12 -11.69
C SER A 208 12.52 8.76 -12.97
N SER A 209 13.85 8.69 -13.17
CA SER A 209 14.50 9.25 -14.36
C SER A 209 14.19 8.49 -15.66
N PHE A 210 13.63 7.29 -15.56
CA PHE A 210 13.16 6.50 -16.69
C PHE A 210 11.67 6.72 -16.99
N VAL A 211 10.96 7.49 -16.14
CA VAL A 211 9.60 7.91 -16.43
C VAL A 211 9.64 8.97 -17.53
N ASN A 212 9.28 8.58 -18.75
CA ASN A 212 9.16 9.53 -19.86
C ASN A 212 7.91 10.42 -19.66
N PRO A 213 8.07 11.74 -19.47
CA PRO A 213 6.93 12.65 -19.25
C PRO A 213 5.99 12.73 -20.47
N THR A 214 6.43 12.28 -21.65
CA THR A 214 5.63 12.25 -22.87
C THR A 214 4.51 11.21 -22.85
N ASN A 215 4.55 10.25 -21.92
CA ASN A 215 3.49 9.26 -21.69
C ASN A 215 2.63 9.58 -20.46
N VAL A 216 2.88 10.71 -19.78
CA VAL A 216 1.87 11.30 -18.91
C VAL A 216 0.86 11.97 -19.84
N SER A 217 0.06 11.15 -20.52
CA SER A 217 -1.25 11.60 -20.94
C SER A 217 -1.91 12.02 -19.64
N VAL A 218 -1.94 13.33 -19.37
CA VAL A 218 -3.10 13.89 -18.70
C VAL A 218 -4.22 13.45 -19.61
N THR A 219 -4.76 12.26 -19.34
CA THR A 219 -5.93 11.76 -20.01
C THR A 219 -6.88 12.92 -19.85
N ASP A 220 -7.21 13.59 -20.95
CA ASP A 220 -8.15 14.68 -20.88
C ASP A 220 -9.47 13.99 -20.56
N VAL A 221 -9.70 13.82 -19.26
CA VAL A 221 -10.86 13.16 -18.69
C VAL A 221 -12.10 13.84 -19.24
N SER A 222 -12.03 15.16 -19.50
CA SER A 222 -13.07 15.90 -20.17
C SER A 222 -13.28 15.42 -21.61
N ALA A 223 -12.21 15.23 -22.40
CA ALA A 223 -12.29 14.69 -23.75
C ALA A 223 -12.81 13.24 -23.78
N LYS A 224 -12.33 12.34 -22.93
CA LYS A 224 -12.84 10.96 -22.85
C LYS A 224 -14.30 10.94 -22.41
N ILE A 225 -14.68 11.73 -21.40
CA ILE A 225 -16.08 11.88 -21.01
C ILE A 225 -16.91 12.43 -22.17
N ALA A 226 -16.40 13.40 -22.95
CA ALA A 226 -17.11 13.94 -24.09
C ALA A 226 -17.43 12.86 -25.15
N THR A 227 -16.54 11.88 -25.35
CA THR A 227 -16.74 10.75 -26.26
C THR A 227 -17.71 9.66 -25.75
N MET A 228 -18.06 9.65 -24.46
CA MET A 228 -19.04 8.71 -23.92
C MET A 228 -20.44 8.99 -24.50
N SER A 229 -21.21 7.92 -24.75
CA SER A 229 -22.61 8.03 -25.15
C SER A 229 -23.45 8.62 -24.01
N ASP A 230 -24.56 9.29 -24.35
CA ASP A 230 -25.46 9.86 -23.35
C ASP A 230 -26.08 8.78 -22.45
N VAL A 231 -26.29 7.57 -22.96
CA VAL A 231 -26.76 6.42 -22.18
C VAL A 231 -25.77 6.09 -21.07
N LEU A 232 -24.49 5.99 -21.40
CA LEU A 232 -23.43 5.67 -20.45
C LEU A 232 -23.24 6.80 -19.43
N LYS A 233 -23.25 8.07 -19.88
CA LYS A 233 -23.20 9.23 -18.97
C LYS A 233 -24.35 9.22 -17.97
N ASN A 234 -25.58 8.94 -18.43
CA ASN A 234 -26.75 8.87 -17.56
C ASN A 234 -26.63 7.73 -16.56
N GLU A 235 -26.11 6.57 -16.95
CA GLU A 235 -25.87 5.45 -16.04
C GLU A 235 -24.93 5.83 -14.89
N TRP A 236 -23.78 6.45 -15.19
CA TRP A 236 -22.84 6.92 -14.17
C TRP A 236 -23.45 8.01 -13.26
N LEU A 237 -24.27 8.92 -13.81
CA LEU A 237 -24.97 9.93 -13.02
C LEU A 237 -26.03 9.32 -12.10
N THR A 238 -26.74 8.28 -12.55
CA THR A 238 -27.69 7.54 -11.70
C THR A 238 -26.97 6.85 -10.55
N ARG A 239 -25.87 6.13 -10.82
CA ARG A 239 -25.03 5.48 -9.81
C ARG A 239 -24.47 6.49 -8.79
N LEU A 240 -24.17 7.71 -9.23
CA LEU A 240 -23.75 8.82 -8.36
C LEU A 240 -24.87 9.25 -7.41
N LEU A 241 -26.09 9.39 -7.92
CA LEU A 241 -27.26 9.73 -7.10
C LEU A 241 -27.64 8.61 -6.12
N GLU A 242 -27.33 7.37 -6.45
CA GLU A 242 -27.50 6.20 -5.57
C GLU A 242 -26.40 6.09 -4.50
N ALA A 243 -25.43 7.02 -4.50
CA ALA A 243 -24.29 7.04 -3.59
C ALA A 243 -23.50 5.71 -3.60
N GLU A 244 -23.32 5.14 -4.80
CA GLU A 244 -22.54 3.91 -4.96
C GLU A 244 -21.12 4.10 -4.39
N PRO A 245 -20.65 3.19 -3.50
CA PRO A 245 -19.32 3.28 -2.94
C PRO A 245 -18.23 3.27 -4.02
N LEU A 246 -17.26 4.17 -3.88
CA LEU A 246 -16.05 4.26 -4.71
C LEU A 246 -16.33 4.52 -6.20
N LEU A 247 -17.46 5.16 -6.51
CA LEU A 247 -17.88 5.39 -7.89
C LEU A 247 -16.87 6.24 -8.68
N ASP A 248 -16.22 7.20 -8.04
CA ASP A 248 -15.18 8.04 -8.61
C ASP A 248 -13.97 7.21 -9.08
N ILE A 249 -13.57 6.22 -8.28
CA ILE A 249 -12.50 5.28 -8.60
C ILE A 249 -12.92 4.36 -9.74
N LYS A 250 -14.12 3.78 -9.68
CA LYS A 250 -14.66 2.93 -10.76
C LYS A 250 -14.73 3.68 -12.09
N LEU A 251 -15.14 4.95 -12.06
CA LEU A 251 -15.21 5.79 -13.25
C LEU A 251 -13.82 6.13 -13.78
N LYS A 252 -12.86 6.46 -12.90
CA LYS A 252 -11.46 6.66 -13.29
C LYS A 252 -10.91 5.40 -13.97
N LYS A 253 -11.09 4.22 -13.38
CA LYS A 253 -10.68 2.95 -13.98
C LYS A 253 -11.32 2.75 -15.35
N TYR A 254 -12.63 2.93 -15.47
CA TYR A 254 -13.33 2.84 -16.76
C TYR A 254 -12.76 3.78 -17.84
N LEU A 255 -12.38 5.01 -17.46
CA LEU A 255 -11.82 6.00 -18.39
C LEU A 255 -10.33 5.78 -18.69
N LEU A 256 -9.60 5.14 -17.77
CA LEU A 256 -8.15 4.92 -17.85
C LEU A 256 -7.79 3.54 -18.39
N ASP A 257 -8.68 2.55 -18.33
CA ASP A 257 -8.50 1.20 -18.90
C ASP A 257 -8.30 1.20 -20.43
N SER A 258 -8.50 2.34 -21.11
CA SER A 258 -8.12 2.50 -22.52
C SER A 258 -6.69 2.97 -22.74
N GLU A 259 -5.97 3.41 -21.69
CA GLU A 259 -4.62 4.00 -21.74
C GLU A 259 -3.84 3.81 -20.42
N THR A 260 -3.88 2.64 -19.78
CA THR A 260 -2.81 2.27 -18.85
C THR A 260 -1.57 1.94 -19.68
N GLY A 261 -0.89 2.99 -20.13
CA GLY A 261 0.40 2.91 -20.78
C GLY A 261 1.44 2.40 -19.80
N THR A 262 1.45 1.11 -19.52
CA THR A 262 2.66 0.41 -19.10
C THR A 262 3.65 0.54 -20.24
N ILE A 263 4.75 1.25 -19.99
CA ILE A 263 5.90 1.17 -20.88
C ILE A 263 6.42 -0.26 -20.70
N GLU A 264 6.47 -1.06 -21.77
CA GLU A 264 7.30 -2.26 -21.81
C GLU A 264 8.73 -1.82 -21.50
N THR A 265 9.16 -2.03 -20.26
CA THR A 265 10.43 -1.48 -19.80
C THR A 265 11.56 -2.25 -20.49
N THR A 266 12.28 -1.59 -21.40
CA THR A 266 13.56 -2.09 -21.94
C THR A 266 14.72 -1.85 -20.96
N VAL A 267 14.41 -1.55 -19.69
CA VAL A 267 15.34 -1.14 -18.64
C VAL A 267 15.44 -2.28 -17.63
N SER A 268 16.66 -2.56 -17.19
CA SER A 268 16.99 -3.53 -16.15
C SER A 268 17.21 -2.85 -14.79
N PHE A 269 17.10 -3.60 -13.69
CA PHE A 269 17.42 -3.08 -12.37
C PHE A 269 18.88 -2.59 -12.26
N ALA A 270 19.82 -3.26 -12.95
CA ALA A 270 21.22 -2.83 -13.04
C ALA A 270 21.37 -1.43 -13.66
N GLU A 271 20.58 -1.12 -14.70
CA GLU A 271 20.57 0.21 -15.31
C GLU A 271 19.99 1.27 -14.36
N ILE A 272 19.01 0.92 -13.52
CA ILE A 272 18.52 1.81 -12.47
C ILE A 272 19.64 2.11 -11.46
N ARG A 273 20.33 1.10 -10.94
CA ARG A 273 21.46 1.28 -10.00
C ARG A 273 22.61 2.09 -10.61
N SER A 274 22.84 2.00 -11.92
CA SER A 274 23.90 2.77 -12.60
C SER A 274 23.73 4.30 -12.54
N LYS A 275 22.55 4.78 -12.14
CA LYS A 275 22.21 6.21 -12.01
C LYS A 275 22.24 6.75 -10.57
N LEU A 276 22.64 5.94 -9.58
CA LEU A 276 22.86 6.37 -8.19
C LEU A 276 24.02 7.36 -8.07
#